data_AF-A0A2K3LJ71-F1
#
_entry.id   AF-A0A2K3LJ71-F1
#
_cell.length_a   1.000
_cell.length_b   1.000
_cell.length_c   1.000
_cell.angle_alpha   90.00
_cell.angle_beta   90.00
_cell.angle_gamma   90.00
#
_symmetry.space_group_name_H-M   'P 1'
#
loop_
_entity.id
_entity.type
_entity.pdbx_description
1 polymer ?
#
loop_
_entity_poly.entity_id
_entity_poly.type
_entity_poly.pdbx_seq_one_letter_code
_entity_poly.pdbx_strand_id
1 'polypeptide(L)'
;MKIRSGGHDYEGVSYVSKVPFFILDMFNLRSIDIDIDTESAWVQTGAQLGEVYYRIAEKSKIHAFPAGVCPTVGVGGHVSGGGYGNLMRKYGTSIDNVIDAQIIDAKGNLLDRKSMGEDLFWAIRGGGGANFGVVLSYKINTNYK
;
A
#
# COMPACT_ATOMS: atom_id res chain seq x y z
N MET A 1 8.90 7.89 16.02
CA MET A 1 7.68 7.91 15.20
C MET A 1 7.23 6.49 14.95
N LYS A 2 5.92 6.22 14.98
CA LYS A 2 5.33 4.97 14.48
C LYS A 2 4.29 5.31 13.42
N ILE A 3 4.27 4.58 12.32
CA ILE A 3 3.37 4.87 11.19
C ILE A 3 2.20 3.89 11.27
N ARG A 4 0.98 4.42 11.29
CA ARG A 4 -0.24 3.61 11.33
C ARG A 4 -1.08 3.87 10.10
N SER A 5 -1.36 2.79 9.37
CA SER A 5 -2.39 2.74 8.32
C SER A 5 -3.68 2.15 8.95
N GLY A 6 -4.10 0.94 8.60
CA GLY A 6 -5.31 0.31 9.14
C GLY A 6 -5.17 -0.32 10.53
N GLY A 7 -4.01 -0.20 11.20
CA GLY A 7 -3.81 -0.67 12.58
C GLY A 7 -3.79 -2.19 12.79
N HIS A 8 -3.74 -2.99 11.72
CA HIS A 8 -3.75 -4.47 11.72
C HIS A 8 -2.39 -5.11 12.07
N ASP A 9 -1.48 -4.38 12.71
CA ASP A 9 -0.21 -4.95 13.14
C ASP A 9 -0.45 -5.93 14.30
N TYR A 10 0.02 -7.18 14.15
CA TYR A 10 -0.27 -8.26 15.09
C TYR A 10 0.34 -8.04 16.48
N GLU A 11 1.43 -7.28 16.54
CA GLU A 11 2.15 -6.96 17.78
C GLU A 11 1.94 -5.49 18.20
N GLY A 12 1.03 -4.79 17.53
CA GLY A 12 0.75 -3.37 17.76
C GLY A 12 1.94 -2.43 17.48
N VAL A 13 2.95 -2.86 16.73
CA VAL A 13 4.19 -2.09 16.47
C VAL A 13 3.92 -0.74 15.79
N SER A 14 2.80 -0.61 15.08
CA SER A 14 2.35 0.64 14.47
C SER A 14 1.81 1.69 15.46
N TYR A 15 1.54 1.32 16.72
CA TYR A 15 0.99 2.22 17.75
C TYR A 15 1.49 1.96 19.18
N VAL A 16 2.47 1.06 19.37
CA VAL A 16 3.11 0.78 20.67
C VAL A 16 4.62 0.97 20.57
N SER A 17 5.21 1.52 21.62
CA SER A 17 6.67 1.69 21.78
C SER A 17 7.05 1.64 23.25
N LYS A 18 8.27 1.16 23.54
CA LYS A 18 8.86 1.17 24.89
C LYS A 18 9.52 2.51 25.25
N VAL A 19 9.71 3.39 24.27
CA VAL A 19 10.26 4.75 24.44
C VAL A 19 9.22 5.79 24.04
N PRO A 20 9.27 7.03 24.54
CA PRO A 20 8.39 8.11 24.11
C PRO A 20 8.33 8.23 22.60
N PHE A 21 7.12 8.34 22.06
CA PHE A 21 6.89 8.31 20.63
C PHE A 21 5.61 9.08 20.27
N PHE A 22 5.46 9.36 18.98
CA PHE A 22 4.22 9.83 18.40
C PHE A 22 3.81 8.90 17.26
N ILE A 23 2.51 8.88 16.97
CA ILE A 23 1.92 8.12 15.88
C ILE A 23 1.70 9.09 14.72
N LEU A 24 2.20 8.74 13.54
CA LEU A 24 1.77 9.31 12.28
C LEU A 24 0.62 8.44 11.77
N ASP A 25 -0.60 8.89 12.00
CA ASP A 25 -1.79 8.20 11.54
C ASP A 25 -2.13 8.63 10.11
N MET A 26 -2.05 7.68 9.19
CA MET A 26 -2.24 7.88 7.76
C MET A 26 -3.72 7.88 7.37
N PHE A 27 -4.65 7.66 8.31
CA PHE A 27 -6.08 7.47 8.05
C PHE A 27 -6.68 8.52 7.10
N ASN A 28 -6.25 9.79 7.15
CA ASN A 28 -6.80 10.83 6.26
C ASN A 28 -6.22 10.82 4.83
N LEU A 29 -5.10 10.14 4.59
CA LEU A 29 -4.52 9.94 3.26
C LEU A 29 -5.08 8.65 2.65
N ARG A 30 -6.32 8.73 2.14
CA ARG A 30 -7.08 7.57 1.64
C ARG A 30 -7.64 7.73 0.22
N SER A 31 -7.12 8.67 -0.57
CA SER A 31 -7.59 8.84 -1.94
C SER A 31 -7.28 7.58 -2.77
N ILE A 32 -8.23 7.22 -3.64
CA ILE A 32 -8.11 6.12 -4.61
C ILE A 32 -8.50 6.70 -5.97
N ASP A 33 -7.53 6.82 -6.86
CA ASP A 33 -7.72 7.30 -8.22
C ASP A 33 -7.46 6.16 -9.20
N ILE A 34 -8.43 5.87 -10.05
CA ILE A 34 -8.45 4.69 -10.92
C ILE A 34 -8.54 5.15 -12.36
N ASP A 35 -7.57 4.71 -13.15
CA ASP A 35 -7.49 4.93 -14.58
C ASP A 35 -7.68 3.59 -15.30
N ILE A 36 -8.83 3.45 -15.95
CA ILE A 36 -9.20 2.24 -16.68
C ILE A 36 -8.46 2.15 -18.03
N ASP A 37 -8.04 3.28 -18.60
CA ASP A 37 -7.34 3.28 -19.89
C ASP A 37 -5.91 2.78 -19.73
N THR A 38 -5.25 3.14 -18.62
CA THR A 38 -3.94 2.61 -18.24
C THR A 38 -4.01 1.37 -17.35
N GLU A 39 -5.22 0.90 -17.07
CA GLU A 39 -5.53 -0.25 -16.21
C GLU A 39 -4.78 -0.21 -14.86
N SER A 40 -4.66 0.98 -14.26
CA SER A 40 -3.88 1.21 -13.04
C SER A 40 -4.62 2.10 -12.04
N ALA A 41 -4.18 2.08 -10.78
CA ALA A 41 -4.73 2.95 -9.75
C ALA A 41 -3.66 3.49 -8.82
N TRP A 42 -3.77 4.77 -8.47
CA TRP A 42 -3.03 5.37 -7.35
C TRP A 42 -3.86 5.24 -6.08
N VAL A 43 -3.28 4.58 -5.08
CA VAL A 43 -3.95 4.29 -3.79
C VAL A 43 -3.09 4.84 -2.66
N GLN A 44 -3.61 5.80 -1.91
CA GLN A 44 -2.92 6.30 -0.73
C GLN A 44 -2.92 5.27 0.40
N THR A 45 -1.84 5.24 1.18
CA THR A 45 -1.56 4.16 2.14
C THR A 45 -2.49 4.14 3.35
N GLY A 46 -3.26 5.20 3.61
CA GLY A 46 -4.32 5.23 4.62
C GLY A 46 -5.62 4.56 4.20
N ALA A 47 -5.81 4.27 2.91
CA ALA A 47 -6.98 3.53 2.42
C ALA A 47 -6.97 2.09 2.96
N GLN A 48 -8.16 1.51 3.10
CA GLN A 48 -8.39 0.12 3.45
C GLN A 48 -8.64 -0.73 2.21
N LEU A 49 -8.32 -2.03 2.28
CA LEU A 49 -8.50 -2.95 1.15
C LEU A 49 -9.96 -2.99 0.65
N GLY A 50 -10.93 -2.92 1.56
CA GLY A 50 -12.35 -2.86 1.21
C GLY A 50 -12.71 -1.63 0.38
N GLU A 51 -12.11 -0.47 0.68
CA GLU A 51 -12.31 0.75 -0.11
C GLU A 51 -11.70 0.59 -1.51
N VAL A 52 -10.51 0.00 -1.62
CA VAL A 52 -9.85 -0.29 -2.91
C VAL A 52 -10.72 -1.20 -3.76
N TYR A 53 -11.19 -2.32 -3.20
CA TYR A 53 -12.05 -3.26 -3.92
C TYR A 53 -13.35 -2.60 -4.38
N TYR A 54 -13.98 -1.82 -3.50
CA TYR A 54 -15.22 -1.13 -3.81
C TYR A 54 -15.05 -0.13 -4.96
N ARG A 55 -14.01 0.70 -4.91
CA ARG A 55 -13.74 1.71 -5.95
C ARG A 55 -13.41 1.07 -7.30
N ILE A 56 -12.66 -0.03 -7.32
CA ILE A 56 -12.39 -0.79 -8.56
C ILE A 56 -13.69 -1.35 -9.13
N ALA A 57 -14.53 -1.97 -8.30
CA ALA A 57 -15.80 -2.54 -8.72
C ALA A 57 -16.81 -1.50 -9.23
N GLU A 58 -16.81 -0.27 -8.69
CA GLU A 58 -17.60 0.85 -9.21
C GLU A 58 -17.20 1.26 -10.63
N LYS A 59 -15.91 1.15 -10.97
CA LYS A 59 -15.39 1.51 -12.29
C LYS A 59 -15.50 0.38 -13.30
N SER A 60 -15.35 -0.87 -12.88
CA SER A 60 -15.37 -2.02 -13.78
C SER A 60 -15.66 -3.35 -13.09
N LYS A 61 -16.36 -4.25 -13.79
CA LYS A 61 -16.64 -5.63 -13.33
C LYS A 61 -15.56 -6.65 -13.71
N ILE A 62 -14.56 -6.22 -14.47
CA ILE A 62 -13.49 -7.10 -14.99
C ILE A 62 -12.09 -6.68 -14.50
N HIS A 63 -12.02 -5.71 -13.59
CA HIS A 63 -10.79 -5.29 -12.94
C HIS A 63 -10.80 -5.74 -11.48
N ALA A 64 -9.62 -5.95 -10.91
CA ALA A 64 -9.45 -6.39 -9.53
C ALA A 64 -8.12 -5.89 -8.97
N PHE A 65 -7.78 -6.27 -7.75
CA PHE A 65 -6.44 -6.15 -7.20
C PHE A 65 -6.14 -7.35 -6.28
N PRO A 66 -5.07 -8.12 -6.49
CA PRO A 66 -4.73 -9.27 -5.65
C PRO A 66 -4.20 -8.82 -4.28
N ALA A 67 -5.08 -8.84 -3.28
CA ALA A 67 -4.74 -8.49 -1.90
C ALA A 67 -5.56 -9.31 -0.89
N GLY A 68 -5.43 -8.96 0.40
CA GLY A 68 -5.99 -9.66 1.54
C GLY A 68 -7.51 -9.69 1.62
N VAL A 69 -8.03 -10.71 2.29
CA VAL A 69 -9.48 -10.91 2.44
C VAL A 69 -10.13 -10.00 3.49
N CYS A 70 -9.34 -9.45 4.43
CA CYS A 70 -9.83 -8.63 5.52
C CYS A 70 -10.05 -7.17 5.06
N PRO A 71 -11.29 -6.67 4.93
CA PRO A 71 -11.55 -5.39 4.29
C PRO A 71 -10.97 -4.18 5.03
N THR A 72 -10.83 -4.27 6.35
CA THR A 72 -10.36 -3.17 7.21
C THR A 72 -8.83 -3.07 7.27
N VAL A 73 -8.11 -4.01 6.67
CA VAL A 73 -6.64 -3.95 6.62
C VAL A 73 -6.25 -2.75 5.77
N GLY A 74 -5.31 -1.95 6.26
CA GLY A 74 -4.83 -0.77 5.56
C GLY A 74 -3.75 -1.10 4.52
N VAL A 75 -3.82 -0.42 3.38
CA VAL A 75 -2.96 -0.63 2.21
C VAL A 75 -1.48 -0.48 2.55
N GLY A 76 -1.11 0.52 3.36
CA GLY A 76 0.28 0.81 3.68
C GLY A 76 1.01 -0.37 4.34
N GLY A 77 0.41 -0.97 5.36
CA GLY A 77 0.99 -2.15 6.02
C GLY A 77 0.90 -3.40 5.14
N HIS A 78 -0.24 -3.60 4.47
CA HIS A 78 -0.51 -4.80 3.69
C HIS A 78 0.42 -4.95 2.49
N VAL A 79 0.48 -3.92 1.64
CA VAL A 79 1.29 -3.93 0.43
C VAL A 79 2.76 -3.97 0.80
N SER A 80 3.20 -3.17 1.77
CA SER A 80 4.63 -3.14 2.11
C SER A 80 5.16 -4.43 2.76
N GLY A 81 4.28 -5.26 3.31
CA GLY A 81 4.60 -6.59 3.87
C GLY A 81 4.36 -7.76 2.90
N GLY A 82 4.02 -7.51 1.63
CA GLY A 82 3.78 -8.55 0.62
C GLY A 82 2.31 -8.61 0.20
N GLY A 83 1.43 -9.00 1.12
CA GLY A 83 -0.02 -9.07 0.91
C GLY A 83 -0.47 -10.24 0.05
N TYR A 84 -1.27 -11.16 0.60
CA TYR A 84 -1.78 -12.32 -0.11
C TYR A 84 -3.30 -12.46 0.07
N GLY A 85 -3.95 -13.14 -0.87
CA GLY A 85 -5.36 -13.49 -0.78
C GLY A 85 -5.81 -14.41 -1.90
N ASN A 86 -7.11 -14.41 -2.19
CA ASN A 86 -7.75 -15.42 -3.06
C ASN A 86 -7.19 -15.44 -4.49
N LEU A 87 -6.64 -14.33 -4.96
CA LEU A 87 -6.09 -14.19 -6.31
C LEU A 87 -4.62 -14.62 -6.43
N MET A 88 -3.94 -14.97 -5.32
CA MET A 88 -2.49 -15.14 -5.31
C MET A 88 -1.97 -16.24 -6.24
N ARG A 89 -2.75 -17.32 -6.43
CA ARG A 89 -2.34 -18.43 -7.29
C ARG A 89 -2.36 -18.07 -8.77
N LYS A 90 -3.16 -17.07 -9.17
CA LYS A 90 -3.27 -16.62 -10.57
C LYS A 90 -2.38 -15.40 -10.84
N TYR A 91 -2.27 -14.47 -9.89
CA TYR A 91 -1.65 -13.16 -10.12
C TYR A 91 -0.54 -12.77 -9.13
N GLY A 92 -0.15 -13.68 -8.23
CA GLY A 92 0.86 -13.39 -7.21
C GLY A 92 0.32 -12.54 -6.06
N THR A 93 1.25 -12.03 -5.26
CA THR A 93 0.98 -11.18 -4.09
C THR A 93 0.71 -9.73 -4.49
N SER A 94 0.29 -8.89 -3.54
CA SER A 94 0.03 -7.47 -3.81
C SER A 94 1.27 -6.76 -4.34
N ILE A 95 2.46 -7.10 -3.82
CA ILE A 95 3.75 -6.50 -4.22
C ILE A 95 4.18 -6.82 -5.65
N ASP A 96 3.75 -7.96 -6.17
CA ASP A 96 4.01 -8.36 -7.57
C ASP A 96 3.26 -7.46 -8.56
N ASN A 97 2.30 -6.70 -8.05
CA ASN A 97 1.35 -5.90 -8.80
C ASN A 97 1.48 -4.39 -8.55
N VAL A 98 2.53 -3.97 -7.83
CA VAL A 98 2.89 -2.56 -7.64
C VAL A 98 3.85 -2.14 -8.74
N ILE A 99 3.50 -1.07 -9.46
CA ILE A 99 4.28 -0.54 -10.60
C ILE A 99 5.02 0.76 -10.29
N ASP A 100 4.57 1.50 -9.27
CA ASP A 100 5.20 2.73 -8.75
C ASP A 100 4.79 2.96 -7.28
N ALA A 101 5.43 3.90 -6.59
CA ALA A 101 5.10 4.31 -5.24
C ALA A 101 5.57 5.74 -4.96
N GLN A 102 4.92 6.42 -4.03
CA GLN A 102 5.40 7.69 -3.48
C GLN A 102 5.83 7.50 -2.03
N ILE A 103 7.04 7.92 -1.67
CA ILE A 103 7.61 7.77 -0.33
C ILE A 103 8.29 9.06 0.14
N ILE A 104 8.19 9.35 1.43
CA ILE A 104 9.00 10.36 2.11
C ILE A 104 10.21 9.68 2.74
N ASP A 105 11.41 10.09 2.34
CA ASP A 105 12.67 9.60 2.91
C ASP A 105 13.01 10.25 4.27
N ALA A 106 14.12 9.83 4.88
CA ALA A 106 14.55 10.37 6.17
C ALA A 106 14.95 11.86 6.14
N LYS A 107 15.16 12.45 4.94
CA LYS A 107 15.48 13.86 4.74
C LYS A 107 14.22 14.69 4.44
N GLY A 108 13.06 14.06 4.33
CA GLY A 108 11.80 14.73 4.01
C GLY A 108 11.57 14.92 2.50
N ASN A 109 12.37 14.27 1.64
CA ASN A 109 12.16 14.34 0.19
C ASN A 109 11.02 13.42 -0.23
N LEU A 110 10.17 13.92 -1.12
CA LEU A 110 9.18 13.10 -1.82
C LEU A 110 9.83 12.42 -3.02
N LEU A 111 9.85 11.09 -3.00
CA LEU A 111 10.41 10.26 -4.04
C LEU A 111 9.32 9.40 -4.69
N ASP A 112 9.34 9.35 -6.02
CA ASP A 112 8.66 8.34 -6.83
C ASP A 112 9.62 7.16 -7.13
N ARG A 113 9.19 6.13 -7.87
CA ARG A 113 10.06 4.99 -8.22
C ARG A 113 11.37 5.43 -8.87
N LYS A 114 11.29 6.37 -9.81
CA LYS A 114 12.46 6.83 -10.57
C LYS A 114 13.49 7.50 -9.66
N SER A 115 13.04 8.37 -8.76
CA SER A 115 13.90 9.14 -7.86
C SER A 115 14.34 8.36 -6.62
N MET A 116 13.55 7.37 -6.17
CA MET A 116 13.95 6.48 -5.07
C MET A 116 14.96 5.41 -5.51
N GLY A 117 14.97 5.05 -6.80
CA GLY A 117 15.81 4.00 -7.36
C GLY A 117 15.24 2.60 -7.12
N GLU A 118 15.71 1.64 -7.92
CA GLU A 118 15.13 0.29 -7.94
C GLU A 118 15.38 -0.50 -6.65
N ASP A 119 16.49 -0.27 -5.95
CA ASP A 119 16.80 -0.96 -4.69
C ASP A 119 15.78 -0.61 -3.59
N LEU A 120 15.47 0.69 -3.44
CA LEU A 120 14.49 1.14 -2.48
C LEU A 120 13.07 0.74 -2.92
N PHE A 121 12.77 0.83 -4.21
CA PHE A 121 11.49 0.37 -4.76
C PHE A 121 11.28 -1.14 -4.57
N TRP A 122 12.33 -1.95 -4.64
CA TRP A 122 12.31 -3.37 -4.27
C TRP A 122 12.05 -3.55 -2.76
N ALA A 123 12.77 -2.80 -1.92
CA ALA A 123 12.72 -2.97 -0.46
C ALA A 123 11.33 -2.68 0.13
N ILE A 124 10.64 -1.65 -0.37
CA ILE A 124 9.30 -1.28 0.12
C ILE A 124 8.17 -2.22 -0.36
N ARG A 125 8.50 -3.19 -1.21
CA ARG A 125 7.60 -4.21 -1.77
C ARG A 125 7.86 -5.56 -1.11
N GLY A 126 7.72 -5.64 0.21
CA GLY A 126 7.83 -6.87 1.00
C GLY A 126 8.71 -6.76 2.24
N GLY A 127 9.61 -5.79 2.31
CA GLY A 127 10.52 -5.58 3.44
C GLY A 127 9.93 -4.84 4.64
N GLY A 128 8.63 -4.51 4.62
CA GLY A 128 7.96 -3.69 5.63
C GLY A 128 8.32 -2.21 5.48
N GLY A 129 7.39 -1.42 4.94
CA GLY A 129 7.66 -0.05 4.47
C GLY A 129 8.14 0.91 5.56
N ALA A 130 7.74 0.66 6.81
CA ALA A 130 8.13 1.46 7.97
C ALA A 130 9.65 1.43 8.26
N ASN A 131 10.41 0.48 7.69
CA ASN A 131 11.87 0.45 7.79
C ASN A 131 12.57 1.47 6.88
N PHE A 132 11.88 1.93 5.83
CA PHE A 132 12.53 2.66 4.72
C PHE A 132 12.03 4.10 4.55
N GLY A 133 10.90 4.45 5.17
CA GLY A 133 10.34 5.80 5.13
C GLY A 133 8.84 5.83 5.37
N VAL A 134 8.19 6.92 4.96
CA VAL A 134 6.72 7.04 4.99
C VAL A 134 6.19 6.87 3.58
N VAL A 135 5.71 5.66 3.24
CA VAL A 135 5.04 5.44 1.96
C VAL A 135 3.69 6.16 1.97
N LEU A 136 3.48 7.07 1.03
CA LEU A 136 2.27 7.87 0.89
C LEU A 136 1.24 7.20 -0.01
N SER A 137 1.69 6.59 -1.11
CA SER A 137 0.81 5.92 -2.07
C SER A 137 1.55 4.83 -2.84
N TYR A 138 0.77 3.89 -3.35
CA TYR A 138 1.21 2.88 -4.32
C TYR A 138 0.45 3.09 -5.62
N LYS A 139 1.14 2.92 -6.75
CA LYS A 139 0.50 2.71 -8.04
C LYS A 139 0.41 1.21 -8.30
N ILE A 140 -0.81 0.71 -8.44
CA ILE A 140 -1.11 -0.72 -8.62
C ILE A 140 -1.63 -0.99 -10.02
N ASN A 141 -1.35 -2.19 -10.55
CA ASN A 141 -2.06 -2.72 -11.70
C ASN A 141 -3.46 -3.18 -11.30
N THR A 142 -4.40 -3.06 -12.24
CA THR A 142 -5.80 -3.47 -12.04
C THR A 142 -6.33 -4.41 -13.15
N ASN A 143 -5.56 -4.64 -14.22
CA ASN A 143 -5.91 -5.56 -15.29
C ASN A 143 -5.67 -7.03 -14.90
N TYR A 144 -6.76 -7.77 -14.74
CA TYR A 144 -6.72 -9.17 -14.35
C TYR A 144 -7.77 -9.95 -15.14
N LYS A 145 -7.48 -10.22 -16.42
CA LYS A 145 -8.24 -11.14 -17.27
C LYS A 145 -7.86 -12.60 -16.97
#